data_AF-H9FE62-F1
#
_entry.id   AF-H9FE62-F1
#
_cell.length_a   1.000
_cell.length_b   1.000
_cell.length_c   1.000
_cell.angle_alpha   90.00
_cell.angle_beta   90.00
_cell.angle_gamma   90.00
#
_symmetry.space_group_name_H-M   'P 1'
#
loop_
_entity.id
_entity.type
_entity.pdbx_description
1 polymer ?
#
loop_
_entity_poly.entity_id
_entity_poly.type
_entity_poly.pdbx_seq_one_letter_code
_entity_poly.pdbx_strand_id
1 'polypeptide(L)'
;ITDWLPSNKRAILVSEFSHPRELATYIRRLDSDDGLYEAYVEWKLKGEISNQRLLTALRERKWGVQDISQDNYIDAFECMVCTKVWDNIRLQEKGLPPKRWEAEDTHLSCPKPTVFAFSPLRALPLSSLREMWISSFEQSKKEAQALRWLVDR
;
A
#
# COMPACT_ATOMS: atom_id res chain seq x y z
N ILE A 1 -2.40 -1.58 11.45
CA ILE A 1 -3.36 -1.04 10.45
C ILE A 1 -4.37 -0.11 11.12
N THR A 2 -4.94 -0.50 12.27
CA THR A 2 -5.80 0.34 13.13
C THR A 2 -5.30 1.78 13.30
N ASP A 3 -4.00 1.95 13.57
CA ASP A 3 -3.35 3.24 13.80
C ASP A 3 -3.47 4.24 12.64
N TRP A 4 -3.80 3.75 11.43
CA TRP A 4 -3.88 4.53 10.21
C TRP A 4 -5.30 4.62 9.65
N LEU A 5 -6.30 4.02 10.31
CA LEU A 5 -7.69 4.15 9.87
C LEU A 5 -8.20 5.58 10.11
N PRO A 6 -9.01 6.16 9.20
CA PRO A 6 -9.51 7.52 9.36
C PRO A 6 -10.36 7.74 10.63
N SER A 7 -11.04 6.69 11.09
CA SER A 7 -11.79 6.59 12.34
C SER A 7 -12.08 5.11 12.65
N ASN A 8 -12.73 4.82 13.78
CA ASN A 8 -12.99 3.45 14.25
C ASN A 8 -13.96 2.66 13.35
N LYS A 9 -14.96 3.29 12.73
CA LYS A 9 -15.95 2.63 11.84
C LYS A 9 -15.63 2.94 10.39
N ARG A 10 -14.55 2.36 9.87
CA ARG A 10 -14.06 2.64 8.50
C ARG A 10 -13.64 1.40 7.74
N ALA A 11 -13.23 0.37 8.46
CA ALA A 11 -12.89 -0.94 7.93
C ALA A 11 -13.39 -2.00 8.93
N ILE A 12 -13.75 -3.17 8.41
CA ILE A 12 -14.02 -4.34 9.24
C ILE A 12 -12.71 -5.08 9.40
N LEU A 13 -12.19 -5.15 10.61
CA LEU A 13 -10.93 -5.84 10.90
C LEU A 13 -11.21 -7.30 11.23
N VAL A 14 -10.77 -8.20 10.35
CA VAL A 14 -10.98 -9.65 10.53
C VAL A 14 -10.41 -10.15 11.87
N SER A 15 -9.32 -9.54 12.34
CA SER A 15 -8.68 -9.84 13.63
C SER A 15 -9.54 -9.53 14.86
N GLU A 16 -10.62 -8.75 14.72
CA GLU A 16 -11.56 -8.46 15.82
C GLU A 16 -12.59 -9.57 16.03
N PHE A 17 -12.60 -10.60 15.16
CA PHE A 17 -13.53 -11.72 15.24
C PHE A 17 -12.79 -12.99 15.62
N SER A 18 -13.31 -13.69 16.63
CA SER A 18 -12.69 -14.92 17.12
C SER A 18 -12.87 -16.09 16.16
N HIS A 19 -13.91 -16.04 15.33
CA HIS A 19 -14.26 -17.08 14.36
C HIS A 19 -14.88 -16.48 13.09
N PRO A 20 -14.58 -17.00 11.88
CA PRO A 20 -15.22 -16.58 10.63
C PRO A 20 -16.76 -16.55 10.63
N ARG A 21 -17.42 -17.38 11.45
CA ARG A 21 -18.89 -17.39 11.58
C ARG A 21 -19.40 -16.08 12.20
N GLU A 22 -18.68 -15.52 13.16
CA GLU A 22 -19.03 -14.24 13.79
C GLU A 22 -18.90 -13.10 12.79
N LEU A 23 -17.81 -13.08 12.02
CA LEU A 23 -17.62 -12.14 10.93
C LEU A 23 -18.74 -12.23 9.90
N ALA A 24 -19.11 -13.44 9.46
CA ALA A 24 -20.20 -13.64 8.49
C ALA A 24 -21.56 -13.19 9.03
N THR A 25 -21.82 -13.38 10.32
CA THR A 25 -23.05 -12.88 10.97
C THR A 25 -23.03 -11.36 11.09
N TYR A 26 -21.87 -10.77 11.43
CA TYR A 26 -21.69 -9.32 11.49
C TYR A 26 -21.91 -8.66 10.12
N ILE A 27 -21.32 -9.20 9.06
CA ILE A 27 -21.49 -8.69 7.69
C ILE A 27 -22.96 -8.78 7.25
N ARG A 28 -23.65 -9.90 7.52
CA ARG A 28 -25.08 -10.04 7.20
C ARG A 28 -25.95 -9.03 7.92
N ARG A 29 -25.64 -8.73 9.19
CA ARG A 29 -26.35 -7.70 9.95
C ARG A 29 -26.11 -6.31 9.35
N LEU A 30 -24.87 -6.02 8.99
CA LEU A 30 -24.50 -4.74 8.37
C LEU A 30 -25.19 -4.54 7.02
N ASP A 31 -25.29 -5.60 6.22
CA ASP A 31 -25.98 -5.60 4.91
C ASP A 31 -27.50 -5.41 5.04
N SER A 32 -28.09 -5.85 6.15
CA SER A 32 -29.54 -5.71 6.41
C SER A 32 -29.95 -4.38 7.06
N ASP A 33 -29.00 -3.56 7.48
CA ASP A 33 -29.23 -2.33 8.25
C ASP A 33 -28.44 -1.17 7.65
N ASP A 34 -29.12 -0.38 6.82
CA ASP A 34 -28.55 0.77 6.12
C ASP A 34 -27.94 1.79 7.09
N GLY A 35 -28.51 1.97 8.28
CA GLY A 35 -27.98 2.91 9.27
C GLY A 35 -26.64 2.44 9.85
N LEU A 36 -26.48 1.13 10.09
CA LEU A 36 -25.20 0.55 10.48
C LEU A 36 -24.17 0.62 9.36
N TYR A 37 -24.60 0.40 8.11
CA TYR A 37 -23.74 0.52 6.93
C TYR A 37 -23.27 1.96 6.69
N GLU A 38 -24.16 2.94 6.78
CA GLU A 38 -23.88 4.36 6.56
C GLU A 38 -22.78 4.88 7.49
N ALA A 39 -22.75 4.42 8.74
CA ALA A 39 -21.69 4.78 9.69
C ALA A 39 -20.28 4.46 9.18
N TYR A 40 -20.12 3.44 8.31
CA TYR A 40 -18.84 3.10 7.68
C TYR A 40 -18.44 4.03 6.54
N VAL A 41 -19.41 4.63 5.87
CA VAL A 41 -19.21 5.46 4.67
C VAL A 41 -19.19 6.96 5.01
N GLU A 42 -19.78 7.36 6.13
CA GLU A 42 -20.01 8.75 6.53
C GLU A 42 -18.80 9.68 6.39
N TRP A 43 -17.58 9.27 6.77
CA TRP A 43 -16.38 10.10 6.54
C TRP A 43 -16.10 10.41 5.08
N LYS A 44 -16.38 9.50 4.15
CA LYS A 44 -16.09 9.74 2.73
C LYS A 44 -16.99 10.85 2.22
N LEU A 45 -18.20 10.91 2.74
CA LEU A 45 -19.20 11.93 2.39
C LEU A 45 -18.90 13.26 3.08
N LYS A 46 -18.54 13.23 4.37
CA LYS A 46 -18.32 14.44 5.17
C LYS A 46 -16.88 14.97 5.15
N GLY A 47 -15.92 14.15 4.71
CA GLY A 47 -14.49 14.44 4.81
C GLY A 47 -13.92 14.35 6.24
N GLU A 48 -14.67 13.79 7.19
CA GLU A 48 -14.29 13.80 8.61
C GLU A 48 -13.34 12.66 8.98
N ILE A 49 -12.09 13.03 9.28
CA ILE A 49 -11.04 12.13 9.79
C ILE A 49 -10.83 12.44 11.26
N SER A 50 -11.08 11.48 12.16
CA SER A 50 -10.86 11.66 13.61
C SER A 50 -9.48 11.23 14.07
N ASN A 51 -8.77 10.45 13.25
CA ASN A 51 -7.42 9.97 13.55
C ASN A 51 -6.39 11.10 13.46
N GLN A 52 -5.98 11.62 14.63
CA GLN A 52 -5.00 12.71 14.72
C GLN A 52 -3.63 12.33 14.17
N ARG A 53 -3.18 11.09 14.38
CA ARG A 53 -1.90 10.61 13.84
C ARG A 53 -1.90 10.67 12.32
N LEU A 54 -2.98 10.20 11.68
CA LEU A 54 -3.15 10.28 10.23
C LEU A 54 -3.19 11.73 9.76
N LEU A 55 -3.96 12.60 10.43
CA LEU A 55 -4.04 14.02 10.09
C LEU A 55 -2.70 14.75 10.20
N THR A 56 -1.90 14.42 11.22
CA THR A 56 -0.56 14.98 11.40
C THR A 56 0.36 14.49 10.28
N ALA A 57 0.38 13.19 9.99
CA ALA A 57 1.21 12.64 8.91
C ALA A 57 0.83 13.22 7.53
N LEU A 58 -0.45 13.43 7.25
CA LEU A 58 -0.92 14.05 6.01
C LEU A 58 -0.57 15.54 5.92
N ARG A 59 -0.46 16.25 7.04
CA ARG A 59 -0.04 17.65 7.09
C ARG A 59 1.48 17.82 6.98
N GLU A 60 2.24 16.93 7.59
CA GLU A 60 3.70 17.01 7.66
C GLU A 60 4.41 16.41 6.45
N ARG A 61 3.72 15.55 5.67
CA ARG A 61 4.32 14.99 4.45
C ARG A 61 4.68 16.11 3.47
N LYS A 62 5.80 15.93 2.79
CA LYS A 62 6.31 16.88 1.78
C LYS A 62 5.79 16.61 0.37
N TRP A 63 5.07 15.51 0.19
CA TRP A 63 4.62 15.03 -1.11
C TRP A 63 3.09 14.95 -1.18
N GLY A 64 2.58 15.12 -2.39
CA GLY A 64 1.16 15.07 -2.72
C GLY A 64 0.80 13.91 -3.63
N VAL A 65 -0.50 13.62 -3.72
CA VAL A 65 -1.06 12.70 -4.72
C VAL A 65 -1.98 13.54 -5.58
N GLN A 66 -1.65 13.68 -6.87
CA GLN A 66 -2.39 14.54 -7.80
C GLN A 66 -2.44 16.03 -7.39
N ASP A 67 -1.49 16.47 -6.56
CA ASP A 67 -1.34 17.87 -6.18
C ASP A 67 -0.13 18.45 -6.89
N ILE A 68 -0.36 19.38 -7.82
CA ILE A 68 0.69 20.04 -8.60
C ILE A 68 1.54 21.02 -7.78
N SER A 69 1.08 21.38 -6.58
CA SER A 69 1.79 22.31 -5.68
C SER A 69 2.74 21.61 -4.72
N GLN A 70 2.68 20.28 -4.64
CA GLN A 70 3.53 19.45 -3.79
C GLN A 70 4.45 18.58 -4.64
N ASP A 71 5.56 18.14 -4.05
CA ASP A 71 6.45 17.17 -4.69
C ASP A 71 5.67 15.88 -5.00
N ASN A 72 5.99 15.27 -6.13
CA ASN A 72 5.46 13.95 -6.45
C ASN A 72 5.94 12.94 -5.40
N TYR A 73 5.06 12.04 -4.96
CA TYR A 73 5.40 11.00 -4.00
C TYR A 73 6.54 10.07 -4.47
N ILE A 74 6.72 9.91 -5.79
CA ILE A 74 7.85 9.18 -6.38
C ILE A 74 9.13 9.98 -6.15
N ASP A 75 9.18 11.23 -6.59
CA ASP A 75 10.37 12.09 -6.49
C ASP A 75 10.78 12.29 -5.02
N ALA A 76 9.82 12.47 -4.12
CA ALA A 76 10.08 12.60 -2.68
C ALA A 76 10.63 11.30 -2.08
N PHE A 77 10.19 10.14 -2.55
CA PHE A 77 10.74 8.86 -2.16
C PHE A 77 12.18 8.69 -2.66
N GLU A 78 12.44 9.00 -3.93
CA GLU A 78 13.79 8.96 -4.50
C GLU A 78 14.74 9.89 -3.75
N CYS A 79 14.32 11.12 -3.47
CA CYS A 79 15.08 12.08 -2.65
C CYS A 79 15.37 11.54 -1.24
N MET A 80 14.39 10.88 -0.61
CA MET A 80 14.55 10.27 0.70
C MET A 80 15.59 9.15 0.66
N VAL A 81 15.54 8.26 -0.32
CA VAL A 81 16.54 7.20 -0.53
C VAL A 81 17.93 7.80 -0.73
N CYS A 82 18.07 8.77 -1.64
CA CYS A 82 19.33 9.47 -1.89
C CYS A 82 19.91 10.11 -0.62
N THR A 83 19.06 10.77 0.17
CA THR A 83 19.47 11.39 1.45
C THR A 83 20.03 10.34 2.41
N LYS A 84 19.37 9.18 2.54
CA LYS A 84 19.82 8.08 3.41
C LYS A 84 21.15 7.47 2.95
N VAL A 85 21.33 7.31 1.64
CA VAL A 85 22.59 6.84 1.05
C VAL A 85 23.71 7.82 1.38
N TRP A 86 23.51 9.12 1.14
CA TRP A 86 24.49 10.15 1.46
C TRP A 86 24.81 10.26 2.95
N ASP A 87 23.81 10.14 3.83
CA ASP A 87 24.04 10.13 5.27
C ASP A 87 24.92 8.95 5.69
N ASN A 88 24.73 7.77 5.09
CA ASN A 88 25.58 6.61 5.36
C ASN A 88 27.00 6.77 4.82
N ILE A 89 27.18 7.35 3.63
CA ILE A 89 28.51 7.69 3.11
C ILE A 89 29.24 8.62 4.09
N ARG A 90 28.57 9.69 4.57
CA ARG A 90 29.13 10.62 5.56
C ARG A 90 29.46 9.98 6.90
N LEU A 91 28.70 8.97 7.33
CA LEU A 91 29.02 8.20 8.53
C LEU A 91 30.28 7.37 8.33
N GLN A 92 30.41 6.71 7.18
CA GLN A 92 31.60 5.92 6.83
C GLN A 92 32.86 6.77 6.76
N GLU A 93 32.79 7.97 6.16
CA GLU A 93 33.90 8.93 6.13
C GLU A 93 34.38 9.34 7.54
N LYS A 94 33.46 9.35 8.52
CA LYS A 94 33.75 9.63 9.93
C LYS A 94 34.17 8.39 10.72
N GLY A 95 34.31 7.23 10.07
CA GLY A 95 34.61 5.95 10.72
C GLY A 95 33.47 5.40 11.58
N LEU A 96 32.25 5.92 11.42
CA LEU A 96 31.06 5.47 12.15
C LEU A 96 30.33 4.37 11.37
N PRO A 97 29.67 3.42 12.05
CA PRO A 97 28.93 2.37 11.38
C PRO A 97 27.73 2.95 10.60
N PRO A 98 27.42 2.41 9.41
CA PRO A 98 26.26 2.84 8.65
C PRO A 98 24.96 2.48 9.37
N LYS A 99 23.94 3.34 9.21
CA LYS A 99 22.59 3.03 9.69
C LYS A 99 21.92 2.10 8.68
N ARG A 100 21.50 0.92 9.15
CA ARG A 100 20.69 0.01 8.36
C ARG A 100 19.24 0.50 8.31
N TRP A 101 18.82 0.87 7.11
CA TRP A 101 17.42 1.13 6.77
C TRP A 101 17.02 0.09 5.72
N GLU A 102 17.11 -1.19 6.08
CA GLU A 102 16.58 -2.25 5.22
C GLU A 102 15.06 -2.19 5.31
N ALA A 103 14.43 -1.79 4.20
CA ALA A 103 13.16 -2.42 3.87
C ALA A 103 13.50 -3.89 3.64
N GLU A 104 12.86 -4.81 4.35
CA GLU A 104 13.05 -6.23 4.09
C GLU A 104 12.78 -6.49 2.61
N ASP A 105 13.65 -7.28 1.96
CA ASP A 105 13.48 -7.82 0.61
C ASP A 105 12.03 -8.26 0.34
N THR A 106 11.41 -8.85 1.36
CA THR A 106 10.04 -9.36 1.36
C THR A 106 9.01 -8.32 0.90
N HIS A 107 9.29 -7.03 1.05
CA HIS A 107 8.43 -5.94 0.60
C HIS A 107 8.46 -5.71 -0.92
N LEU A 108 9.52 -6.12 -1.62
CA LEU A 108 9.67 -6.00 -3.09
C LEU A 108 9.61 -7.34 -3.81
N SER A 109 9.69 -8.46 -3.09
CA SER A 109 9.55 -9.82 -3.62
C SER A 109 8.09 -10.20 -3.83
N CYS A 110 7.44 -9.55 -4.79
CA CYS A 110 6.10 -9.92 -5.21
C CYS A 110 6.11 -11.28 -5.95
N PRO A 111 5.29 -12.26 -5.56
CA PRO A 111 5.13 -13.48 -6.35
C PRO A 111 4.54 -13.13 -7.73
N LYS A 112 4.83 -13.98 -8.72
CA LYS A 112 4.23 -13.84 -10.06
C LYS A 112 2.71 -13.82 -9.94
N PRO A 113 2.01 -12.83 -10.54
CA PRO A 113 0.57 -12.74 -10.45
C PRO A 113 -0.08 -13.99 -11.06
N THR A 114 -1.00 -14.58 -10.32
CA THR A 114 -1.81 -15.72 -10.77
C THR A 114 -3.23 -15.26 -11.01
N VAL A 115 -3.86 -15.74 -12.08
CA VAL A 115 -5.28 -15.48 -12.32
C VAL A 115 -6.11 -16.19 -11.26
N PHE A 116 -6.95 -15.43 -10.55
CA PHE A 116 -7.91 -16.01 -9.63
C PHE A 116 -9.07 -16.63 -10.43
N ALA A 117 -9.24 -17.94 -10.31
CA ALA A 117 -10.40 -18.62 -10.90
C ALA A 117 -11.59 -18.48 -9.94
N PHE A 118 -12.58 -17.66 -10.28
CA PHE A 118 -13.92 -17.86 -9.73
C PHE A 118 -14.37 -19.26 -10.14
N SER A 119 -14.95 -20.03 -9.21
CA SER A 119 -15.56 -21.37 -9.33
C SER A 119 -15.71 -21.94 -10.77
N PRO A 120 -15.45 -23.24 -11.02
CA PRO A 120 -15.28 -23.82 -12.38
C PRO A 120 -16.48 -23.69 -13.34
N LEU A 121 -17.59 -23.11 -12.89
CA LEU A 121 -18.78 -22.86 -13.68
C LEU A 121 -18.64 -21.52 -14.44
N ARG A 122 -18.15 -21.64 -15.68
CA ARG A 122 -18.03 -20.62 -16.75
C ARG A 122 -16.68 -19.90 -16.79
N ALA A 123 -15.76 -20.52 -17.52
CA ALA A 123 -14.66 -19.81 -18.17
C ALA A 123 -15.24 -18.81 -19.19
N LEU A 124 -15.56 -17.59 -18.73
CA LEU A 124 -15.72 -16.46 -19.64
C LEU A 124 -14.40 -16.27 -20.40
N PRO A 125 -14.42 -15.82 -21.67
CA PRO A 125 -13.21 -15.56 -22.42
C PRO A 125 -12.30 -14.63 -21.62
N LEU A 126 -11.05 -15.05 -21.38
CA LEU A 126 -10.09 -14.27 -20.64
C LEU A 126 -9.89 -12.94 -21.38
N SER A 127 -10.26 -11.83 -20.76
CA SER A 127 -10.02 -10.52 -21.36
C SER A 127 -8.53 -10.25 -21.41
N SER A 128 -8.04 -9.59 -22.47
CA SER A 128 -6.64 -9.15 -22.59
C SER A 128 -6.17 -8.33 -21.38
N LEU A 129 -7.09 -7.56 -20.76
CA LEU A 129 -6.85 -6.82 -19.52
C LEU A 129 -6.53 -7.72 -18.33
N ARG A 130 -7.03 -8.96 -18.31
CA ARG A 130 -6.80 -9.92 -17.22
C ARG A 130 -5.40 -10.53 -17.26
N GLU A 131 -4.84 -10.68 -18.46
CA GLU A 131 -3.47 -11.19 -18.67
C GLU A 131 -2.41 -10.08 -18.65
N MET A 132 -2.82 -8.82 -18.83
CA MET A 132 -1.92 -7.65 -18.84
C MET A 132 -0.96 -7.64 -17.64
N TRP A 133 -1.45 -7.94 -16.44
CA TRP A 133 -0.65 -7.98 -15.21
C TRP A 133 0.51 -8.99 -15.27
N ILE A 134 0.32 -10.11 -15.96
CA ILE A 134 1.39 -11.12 -16.14
C ILE A 134 2.48 -10.53 -17.04
N SER A 135 2.11 -9.91 -18.16
CA SER A 135 3.06 -9.27 -19.06
C SER A 135 3.79 -8.11 -18.38
N SER A 136 3.07 -7.24 -17.67
CA SER A 136 3.65 -6.12 -16.93
C SER A 136 4.62 -6.60 -15.86
N PHE A 137 4.30 -7.68 -15.13
CA PHE A 137 5.20 -8.28 -14.14
C PHE A 137 6.52 -8.75 -14.78
N GLU A 138 6.45 -9.48 -15.89
CA GLU A 138 7.66 -9.96 -16.59
C GLU A 138 8.49 -8.81 -17.17
N GLN A 139 7.84 -7.73 -17.62
CA GLN A 139 8.51 -6.52 -18.06
C GLN A 139 9.27 -5.85 -16.91
N SER A 140 8.58 -5.57 -15.80
CA SER A 140 9.21 -4.92 -14.63
C SER A 140 10.36 -5.74 -14.06
N LYS A 141 10.29 -7.08 -14.11
CA LYS A 141 11.40 -7.96 -13.72
C LYS A 141 12.64 -7.73 -14.58
N LYS A 142 12.49 -7.62 -15.90
CA LYS A 142 13.60 -7.36 -16.83
C LYS A 142 14.17 -5.95 -16.64
N GLU A 143 13.31 -4.96 -16.47
CA GLU A 143 13.71 -3.57 -16.20
C GLU A 143 14.52 -3.47 -14.90
N ALA A 144 14.06 -4.12 -13.82
CA ALA A 144 14.78 -4.16 -12.55
C ALA A 144 16.17 -4.81 -12.68
N GLN A 145 16.29 -5.89 -13.46
CA GLN A 145 17.59 -6.51 -13.75
C GLN A 145 18.53 -5.57 -14.51
N ALA A 146 18.02 -4.87 -15.52
CA ALA A 146 18.80 -3.90 -16.30
C ALA A 146 19.24 -2.71 -15.43
N LEU A 147 18.34 -2.16 -14.60
CA LEU A 147 18.65 -1.08 -13.67
C LEU A 147 19.72 -1.50 -12.66
N ARG A 148 19.63 -2.71 -12.12
CA ARG A 148 20.66 -3.22 -11.20
C ARG A 148 22.04 -3.27 -11.85
N TRP A 149 22.12 -3.73 -13.09
CA TRP A 149 23.38 -3.72 -13.84
C TRP A 149 23.94 -2.31 -14.06
N LEU A 150 23.08 -1.31 -14.24
CA LEU A 150 23.49 0.09 -14.40
C LEU A 150 23.99 0.72 -13.08
N VAL A 151 23.45 0.29 -11.94
CA VAL A 151 23.83 0.78 -10.61
C VAL A 151 25.12 0.12 -10.11
N ASP A 152 25.35 -1.16 -10.43
CA ASP A 152 26.53 -1.92 -10.00
C ASP A 152 27.80 -1.59 -10.82
N ARG A 153 27.74 -0.58 -11.71
CA ARG A 153 28.84 -0.14 -12.60
C ARG A 153 29.52 1.13 -12.08
#